data_AF-A0A9E8TRM3-F1
#
_entry.id   AF-A0A9E8TRM3-F1
#
_cell.length_a   1.000
_cell.length_b   1.000
_cell.length_c   1.000
_cell.angle_alpha   90.00
_cell.angle_beta   90.00
_cell.angle_gamma   90.00
#
_symmetry.space_group_name_H-M   'P 1'
#
loop_
_entity.id
_entity.type
_entity.pdbx_description
1 polymer ?
#
loop_
_entity_poly.entity_id
_entity_poly.type
_entity_poly.pdbx_seq_one_letter_code
_entity_poly.pdbx_strand_id
1 'polypeptide(L)'
;MDTAEPDTGRPGTNDPSDAALVLDPTATVGTVRTTPAHPARIRRERATRLRRPAIFVLSWLDLPNDGSDPTLPLGTCLVLRTVGRPARDVLVDLPGGPVRGRDKLRPGAPLGIATPVELDALVALGTVFVEWSDARGVSRTTWLRVPPVPARYRSPAAH
;
A
#
# COMPACT_ATOMS: atom_id res chain seq x y z
N MET A 1 52.43 -4.62 30.58
CA MET A 1 53.89 -4.52 30.54
C MET A 1 54.37 -5.43 29.42
N ASP A 2 55.03 -5.00 28.38
CA ASP A 2 55.40 -3.67 27.91
C ASP A 2 55.80 -3.87 26.45
N THR A 3 55.34 -2.96 25.60
CA THR A 3 55.73 -2.83 24.19
C THR A 3 57.09 -2.14 24.14
N ALA A 4 58.04 -2.66 23.36
CA ALA A 4 59.25 -1.95 23.00
C ALA A 4 59.11 -1.37 21.58
N GLU A 5 59.09 -0.04 21.49
CA GLU A 5 59.39 0.79 20.30
C GLU A 5 60.91 1.11 20.28
N PRO A 6 61.54 1.54 19.16
CA PRO A 6 61.44 2.96 18.75
C PRO A 6 61.55 3.30 17.25
N ASP A 7 60.76 4.30 16.85
CA ASP A 7 61.01 5.51 16.02
C ASP A 7 62.26 5.65 15.13
N THR A 8 62.10 6.16 13.88
CA THR A 8 62.65 7.46 13.42
C THR A 8 62.10 7.86 12.04
N GLY A 9 61.50 9.07 11.92
CA GLY A 9 61.81 9.99 10.80
C GLY A 9 60.68 10.55 9.92
N ARG A 10 60.24 11.78 10.21
CA ARG A 10 59.53 12.73 9.31
C ARG A 10 60.45 13.94 9.04
N PRO A 11 60.34 14.66 7.90
CA PRO A 11 59.45 15.85 7.80
C PRO A 11 58.92 16.06 6.35
N GLY A 12 58.07 17.01 5.96
CA GLY A 12 57.47 18.21 6.55
C GLY A 12 56.55 18.90 5.53
N THR A 13 55.65 19.74 6.05
CA THR A 13 54.57 20.52 5.41
C THR A 13 55.09 21.79 4.71
N ASN A 14 54.41 22.30 3.67
CA ASN A 14 53.96 23.72 3.58
C ASN A 14 53.29 24.09 2.24
N ASP A 15 52.14 24.74 2.37
CA ASP A 15 51.43 25.59 1.41
C ASP A 15 51.87 27.06 1.62
N PRO A 16 51.81 27.93 0.60
CA PRO A 16 51.25 29.25 0.87
C PRO A 16 50.35 29.85 -0.24
N SER A 17 49.27 30.46 0.25
CA SER A 17 48.33 31.41 -0.37
C SER A 17 48.94 32.72 -0.92
N ASP A 18 48.26 33.24 -1.95
CA ASP A 18 47.87 34.64 -2.21
C ASP A 18 48.90 35.68 -2.75
N ALA A 19 48.65 36.20 -3.97
CA ALA A 19 48.38 37.63 -4.23
C ALA A 19 48.32 37.98 -5.74
N ALA A 20 47.17 38.57 -6.11
CA ALA A 20 46.76 39.43 -7.24
C ALA A 20 47.84 40.07 -8.15
N LEU A 21 47.60 40.35 -9.45
CA LEU A 21 46.77 41.46 -10.02
C LEU A 21 46.98 41.40 -11.57
N VAL A 22 46.02 41.57 -12.50
CA VAL A 22 45.64 42.85 -13.15
C VAL A 22 44.72 42.57 -14.38
N LEU A 23 43.53 43.20 -14.38
CA LEU A 23 42.67 43.75 -15.48
C LEU A 23 42.03 42.87 -16.60
N ASP A 24 40.69 42.85 -16.57
CA ASP A 24 39.69 42.76 -17.67
C ASP A 24 39.77 44.00 -18.62
N PRO A 25 38.94 44.17 -19.68
CA PRO A 25 38.10 43.23 -20.45
C PRO A 25 38.18 43.44 -21.98
N THR A 26 37.86 42.44 -22.82
CA THR A 26 36.97 42.67 -24.00
C THR A 26 36.60 41.39 -24.76
N ALA A 27 35.29 41.23 -24.91
CA ALA A 27 34.58 40.75 -26.09
C ALA A 27 34.92 39.36 -26.64
N THR A 28 33.99 38.42 -26.43
CA THR A 28 33.08 38.02 -27.53
C THR A 28 31.86 37.32 -26.92
N VAL A 29 30.69 37.88 -27.22
CA VAL A 29 29.38 37.31 -26.90
C VAL A 29 29.20 36.03 -27.70
N GLY A 30 29.65 34.91 -27.13
CA GLY A 30 29.24 33.58 -27.53
C GLY A 30 27.81 33.36 -27.07
N THR A 31 26.86 33.50 -27.98
CA THR A 31 25.43 33.27 -27.72
C THR A 31 25.26 31.84 -27.21
N VAL A 32 25.06 31.67 -25.89
CA VAL A 32 24.62 30.41 -25.30
C VAL A 32 23.23 30.13 -25.88
N ARG A 33 23.14 29.16 -26.79
CA ARG A 33 21.85 28.56 -27.13
C ARG A 33 21.39 27.80 -25.89
N THR A 34 20.60 28.47 -25.06
CA THR A 34 19.84 27.82 -23.99
C THR A 34 18.81 26.91 -24.67
N THR A 35 19.15 25.63 -24.81
CA THR A 35 18.15 24.60 -25.11
C THR A 35 17.17 24.63 -23.94
N PRO A 36 15.86 24.91 -24.14
CA PRO A 36 14.91 24.74 -23.06
C PRO A 36 14.94 23.25 -22.70
N ALA A 37 15.35 22.96 -21.47
CA ALA A 37 15.20 21.63 -20.90
C ALA A 37 13.70 21.30 -20.94
N HIS A 38 13.28 20.59 -21.98
CA HIS A 38 11.92 20.10 -22.07
C HIS A 38 11.72 19.23 -20.84
N PRO A 39 10.73 19.54 -19.97
CA PRO A 39 10.47 18.68 -18.83
C PRO A 39 10.21 17.30 -19.40
N ALA A 40 11.07 16.34 -19.04
CA ALA A 40 10.91 14.96 -19.45
C ALA A 40 9.50 14.56 -19.04
N ARG A 41 8.59 14.51 -20.01
CA ARG A 41 7.23 14.01 -19.79
C ARG A 41 7.44 12.59 -19.33
N ILE A 42 7.28 12.34 -18.04
CA ILE A 42 7.31 11.01 -17.46
C ILE A 42 6.33 10.21 -18.29
N ARG A 43 6.86 9.35 -19.15
CA ARG A 43 6.07 8.44 -19.95
C ARG A 43 5.40 7.56 -18.93
N ARG A 44 4.10 7.76 -18.72
CA ARG A 44 3.27 6.85 -17.92
C ARG A 44 3.41 5.49 -18.58
N GLU A 45 4.30 4.68 -18.03
CA GLU A 45 4.41 3.28 -18.38
C GLU A 45 3.03 2.69 -18.11
N ARG A 46 2.33 2.30 -19.18
CA ARG A 46 1.08 1.57 -19.04
C ARG A 46 1.47 0.22 -18.48
N ALA A 47 1.46 0.09 -17.16
CA ALA A 47 1.51 -1.21 -16.50
C ALA A 47 0.51 -2.10 -17.20
N THR A 48 1.00 -3.13 -17.89
CA THR A 48 0.18 -4.16 -18.51
C THR A 48 -0.61 -4.81 -17.38
N ARG A 49 -1.83 -4.33 -17.15
CA ARG A 49 -2.76 -4.97 -16.22
C ARG A 49 -3.11 -6.31 -16.84
N LEU A 50 -2.34 -7.34 -16.51
CA LEU A 50 -2.85 -8.69 -16.45
C LEU A 50 -3.99 -8.62 -15.44
N ARG A 51 -5.22 -8.35 -15.93
CA ARG A 51 -6.43 -8.39 -15.12
C ARG A 51 -6.63 -9.85 -14.72
N ARG A 52 -5.92 -10.26 -13.67
CA ARG A 52 -6.24 -11.51 -12.99
C ARG A 52 -7.69 -11.38 -12.52
N PRO A 53 -8.56 -12.35 -12.80
CA PRO A 53 -9.91 -12.32 -12.28
C PRO A 53 -9.86 -12.19 -10.75
N ALA A 54 -10.74 -11.36 -10.19
CA ALA A 54 -10.79 -11.14 -8.76
C ALA A 54 -11.07 -12.47 -8.06
N ILE A 55 -10.16 -12.88 -7.18
CA ILE A 55 -10.31 -14.15 -6.45
C ILE A 55 -11.29 -14.00 -5.28
N PHE A 56 -11.54 -12.76 -4.84
CA PHE A 56 -12.50 -12.44 -3.81
C PHE A 56 -13.47 -11.37 -4.29
N VAL A 57 -14.66 -11.41 -3.72
CA VAL A 57 -15.68 -10.38 -3.85
C VAL A 57 -16.21 -10.00 -2.47
N LEU A 58 -16.53 -8.73 -2.33
CA LEU A 58 -17.28 -8.20 -1.19
C LEU A 58 -18.75 -8.13 -1.58
N SER A 59 -19.62 -8.62 -0.72
CA SER A 59 -21.06 -8.60 -0.93
C SER A 59 -21.79 -8.23 0.35
N TRP A 60 -22.83 -7.42 0.21
CA TRP A 60 -23.75 -7.10 1.30
C TRP A 60 -24.72 -8.25 1.55
N LEU A 61 -24.99 -8.56 2.82
CA LEU A 61 -26.16 -9.36 3.18
C LEU A 61 -27.43 -8.53 2.99
N ASP A 62 -28.58 -9.18 2.86
CA ASP A 62 -29.86 -8.46 2.75
C ASP A 62 -30.28 -7.83 4.08
N LEU A 63 -30.07 -8.58 5.17
CA LEU A 63 -30.27 -8.15 6.55
C LEU A 63 -28.99 -8.45 7.35
N PRO A 64 -28.69 -7.68 8.42
CA PRO A 64 -27.61 -8.03 9.33
C PRO A 64 -27.83 -9.45 9.87
N ASN A 65 -26.76 -10.23 10.02
CA ASN A 65 -26.86 -11.59 10.56
C ASN A 65 -27.49 -11.55 11.96
N ASP A 66 -28.63 -12.19 12.13
CA ASP A 66 -29.41 -12.27 13.36
C ASP A 66 -29.07 -13.54 14.18
N GLY A 67 -28.06 -14.30 13.75
CA GLY A 67 -27.67 -15.58 14.33
C GLY A 67 -28.18 -16.79 13.53
N SER A 68 -28.93 -16.57 12.44
CA SER A 68 -29.34 -17.62 11.51
C SER A 68 -28.16 -18.32 10.84
N ASP A 69 -27.07 -17.61 10.55
CA ASP A 69 -25.80 -18.20 10.14
C ASP A 69 -24.80 -18.17 11.32
N PRO A 70 -24.53 -19.31 11.98
CA PRO A 70 -23.60 -19.37 13.11
C PRO A 70 -22.13 -19.19 12.68
N THR A 71 -21.84 -19.21 11.38
CA THR A 71 -20.48 -18.97 10.86
C THR A 71 -20.14 -17.48 10.74
N LEU A 72 -21.11 -16.61 10.97
CA LEU A 72 -20.96 -15.16 10.92
C LEU A 72 -21.17 -14.56 12.31
N PRO A 73 -20.38 -13.53 12.68
CA PRO A 73 -20.68 -12.73 13.86
C PRO A 73 -22.10 -12.12 13.79
N LEU A 74 -22.74 -11.97 14.94
CA LEU A 74 -24.02 -11.26 15.04
C LEU A 74 -23.86 -9.84 14.50
N GLY A 75 -24.86 -9.37 13.74
CA GLY A 75 -24.88 -8.05 13.13
C GLY A 75 -24.00 -7.93 11.88
N THR A 76 -23.32 -8.98 11.41
CA THR A 76 -22.55 -8.91 10.15
C THR A 76 -23.44 -8.45 9.00
N CYS A 77 -22.99 -7.47 8.20
CA CYS A 77 -23.72 -6.95 7.05
C CYS A 77 -22.90 -6.97 5.75
N LEU A 78 -21.57 -6.96 5.85
CA LEU A 78 -20.65 -7.12 4.73
C LEU A 78 -19.88 -8.43 4.88
N VAL A 79 -19.80 -9.21 3.81
CA VAL A 79 -19.04 -10.47 3.79
C VAL A 79 -18.06 -10.53 2.62
N LEU A 80 -16.96 -11.24 2.84
CA LEU A 80 -16.00 -11.65 1.81
C LEU A 80 -16.35 -13.06 1.34
N ARG A 81 -16.32 -13.28 0.03
CA ARG A 81 -16.47 -14.61 -0.58
C ARG A 81 -15.35 -14.83 -1.58
N THR A 82 -14.84 -16.06 -1.67
CA THR A 82 -13.94 -16.44 -2.75
C THR A 82 -14.73 -16.83 -4.01
N VAL A 83 -14.22 -16.44 -5.17
CA VAL A 83 -14.75 -16.79 -6.49
C VAL A 83 -13.80 -17.79 -7.15
N GLY A 84 -14.31 -18.98 -7.43
CA GLY A 84 -13.54 -20.04 -8.08
C GLY A 84 -12.92 -21.02 -7.09
N ARG A 85 -11.65 -20.81 -6.69
CA ARG A 85 -10.91 -21.80 -5.87
C ARG A 85 -10.96 -21.46 -4.38
N PRO A 86 -10.91 -22.47 -3.48
CA PRO A 86 -10.73 -22.22 -2.06
C PRO A 86 -9.45 -21.44 -1.78
N ALA A 87 -9.51 -20.53 -0.81
CA ALA A 87 -8.35 -19.84 -0.26
C ALA A 87 -8.08 -20.35 1.16
N ARG A 88 -6.81 -20.39 1.56
CA ARG A 88 -6.38 -20.79 2.90
C ARG A 88 -5.83 -19.58 3.66
N ASP A 89 -5.83 -19.66 4.98
CA ASP A 89 -5.23 -18.67 5.87
C ASP A 89 -5.67 -17.24 5.51
N VAL A 90 -6.97 -17.06 5.26
CA VAL A 90 -7.51 -15.79 4.77
C VAL A 90 -7.57 -14.82 5.94
N LEU A 91 -6.91 -13.68 5.81
CA LEU A 91 -6.91 -12.59 6.77
C LEU A 91 -7.38 -11.31 6.10
N VAL A 92 -8.25 -10.56 6.78
CA VAL A 92 -8.77 -9.27 6.32
C VAL A 92 -8.50 -8.21 7.37
N ASP A 93 -7.78 -7.17 6.96
CA ASP A 93 -7.48 -6.03 7.81
C ASP A 93 -8.58 -4.98 7.67
N LEU A 94 -9.09 -4.55 8.83
CA LEU A 94 -10.13 -3.53 8.95
C LEU A 94 -9.56 -2.24 9.52
N PRO A 95 -10.07 -1.06 9.11
CA PRO A 95 -9.70 0.22 9.71
C PRO A 95 -9.91 0.22 11.22
N GLY A 96 -8.83 0.36 11.99
CA GLY A 96 -8.88 0.55 13.45
C GLY A 96 -9.54 -0.60 14.23
N GLY A 97 -9.70 -1.77 13.58
CA GLY A 97 -10.45 -2.90 14.11
C GLY A 97 -9.66 -4.20 14.14
N PRO A 98 -10.24 -5.28 14.68
CA PRO A 98 -9.61 -6.59 14.71
C PRO A 98 -9.48 -7.19 13.31
N VAL A 99 -8.39 -7.92 13.07
CA VAL A 99 -8.21 -8.74 11.87
C VAL A 99 -9.28 -9.84 11.84
N ARG A 100 -9.97 -10.00 10.71
CA ARG A 100 -10.96 -11.07 10.52
C ARG A 100 -10.33 -12.20 9.72
N GLY A 101 -10.33 -13.41 10.28
CA GLY A 101 -9.61 -14.54 9.74
C GLY A 101 -10.48 -15.76 9.46
N ARG A 102 -10.05 -16.59 8.49
CA ARG A 102 -10.57 -17.95 8.29
C ARG A 102 -9.50 -18.86 7.69
N ASP A 103 -9.22 -19.98 8.35
CA ASP A 103 -8.23 -20.98 7.91
C ASP A 103 -8.50 -21.51 6.49
N LYS A 104 -9.78 -21.64 6.13
CA LYS A 104 -10.18 -22.07 4.79
C LYS A 104 -11.50 -21.43 4.38
N LEU A 105 -11.43 -20.57 3.38
CA LEU A 105 -12.61 -19.99 2.74
C LEU A 105 -12.93 -20.79 1.48
N ARG A 106 -14.06 -21.52 1.51
CA ARG A 106 -14.57 -22.25 0.35
C ARG A 106 -15.37 -21.33 -0.58
N PRO A 107 -15.43 -21.62 -1.88
CA PRO A 107 -16.31 -20.89 -2.79
C PRO A 107 -17.74 -20.87 -2.27
N GLY A 108 -18.36 -19.69 -2.29
CA GLY A 108 -19.70 -19.48 -1.74
C GLY A 108 -19.79 -19.36 -0.22
N ALA A 109 -18.82 -19.84 0.56
CA ALA A 109 -18.83 -19.65 2.01
C ALA A 109 -18.51 -18.18 2.38
N PRO A 110 -19.28 -17.55 3.29
CA PRO A 110 -19.03 -16.16 3.68
C PRO A 110 -17.99 -16.07 4.80
N LEU A 111 -17.18 -15.01 4.79
CA LEU A 111 -16.42 -14.54 5.94
C LEU A 111 -16.97 -13.17 6.34
N GLY A 112 -17.40 -13.01 7.60
CA GLY A 112 -17.92 -11.75 8.11
C GLY A 112 -16.83 -10.69 8.19
N ILE A 113 -17.09 -9.53 7.57
CA ILE A 113 -16.11 -8.43 7.45
C ILE A 113 -16.51 -7.27 8.34
N ALA A 114 -17.74 -6.79 8.26
CA ALA A 114 -18.16 -5.62 9.03
C ALA A 114 -19.58 -5.74 9.56
N THR A 115 -19.78 -5.20 10.75
CA THR A 115 -21.06 -4.88 11.38
C THR A 115 -21.49 -3.45 11.04
N PRO A 116 -22.77 -3.06 11.23
CA PRO A 116 -23.24 -1.69 11.01
C PRO A 116 -22.40 -0.60 11.66
N VAL A 117 -21.89 -0.85 12.87
CA VAL A 117 -21.09 0.12 13.62
C VAL A 117 -19.71 0.36 12.97
N GLU A 118 -19.16 -0.66 12.30
CA GLU A 118 -17.85 -0.59 11.62
C GLU A 118 -17.97 -0.02 10.19
N LEU A 119 -19.18 0.17 9.66
CA LEU A 119 -19.39 0.56 8.26
C LEU A 119 -18.84 1.93 7.92
N ASP A 120 -19.07 2.93 8.76
CA ASP A 120 -18.68 4.30 8.45
C ASP A 120 -17.15 4.42 8.28
N ALA A 121 -16.38 3.77 9.16
CA ALA A 121 -14.93 3.71 9.07
C ALA A 121 -14.45 2.95 7.82
N LEU A 122 -15.08 1.82 7.51
CA LEU A 122 -14.75 1.01 6.33
C LEU A 122 -15.01 1.77 5.03
N VAL A 123 -16.12 2.49 4.96
CA VAL A 123 -16.56 3.26 3.80
C VAL A 123 -15.70 4.50 3.62
N ALA A 124 -15.29 5.15 4.71
CA ALA A 124 -14.36 6.26 4.68
C ALA A 124 -13.00 5.88 4.06
N LEU A 125 -12.49 4.67 4.35
CA LEU A 125 -11.30 4.15 3.65
C LEU A 125 -11.59 3.72 2.20
N GLY A 126 -12.75 3.10 1.96
CA GLY A 126 -13.18 2.64 0.63
C GLY A 126 -12.41 1.44 0.09
N THR A 127 -11.47 0.86 0.86
CA THR A 127 -10.73 -0.35 0.52
C THR A 127 -10.46 -1.24 1.72
N VAL A 128 -10.36 -2.54 1.48
CA VAL A 128 -9.88 -3.54 2.46
C VAL A 128 -8.68 -4.28 1.91
N PHE A 129 -7.75 -4.63 2.80
CA PHE A 129 -6.62 -5.48 2.48
C PHE A 129 -6.93 -6.93 2.82
N VAL A 130 -6.54 -7.84 1.94
CA VAL A 130 -6.70 -9.28 2.14
C VAL A 130 -5.37 -9.96 1.90
N GLU A 131 -4.95 -10.77 2.87
CA GLU A 131 -3.87 -11.74 2.75
C GLU A 131 -4.46 -13.16 2.72
N TRP A 132 -3.86 -14.05 1.93
CA TRP A 132 -4.24 -15.46 1.87
C TRP A 132 -3.13 -16.34 1.29
N SER A 133 -3.22 -17.63 1.56
CA SER A 133 -2.43 -18.68 0.92
C SER A 133 -3.18 -19.27 -0.28
N ASP A 134 -2.54 -19.33 -1.45
CA ASP A 134 -3.10 -20.02 -2.62
C ASP A 134 -3.02 -21.55 -2.46
N ALA A 135 -3.56 -22.31 -3.43
CA ALA A 135 -3.59 -23.78 -3.35
C ALA A 135 -2.20 -24.45 -3.28
N ARG A 136 -1.13 -23.73 -3.63
CA ARG A 136 0.26 -24.18 -3.53
C ARG A 136 0.92 -23.76 -2.21
N GLY A 137 0.19 -23.10 -1.32
CA GLY A 137 0.71 -22.59 -0.05
C GLY A 137 1.50 -21.28 -0.18
N VAL A 138 1.41 -20.60 -1.32
CA VAL A 138 2.11 -19.32 -1.53
C VAL A 138 1.26 -18.19 -0.95
N SER A 139 1.84 -17.37 -0.06
CA SER A 139 1.19 -16.16 0.44
C SER A 139 0.98 -15.14 -0.68
N ARG A 140 -0.21 -14.54 -0.69
CA ARG A 140 -0.70 -13.60 -1.68
C ARG A 140 -1.45 -12.49 -0.97
N THR A 141 -1.46 -11.33 -1.59
CA THR A 141 -2.15 -10.15 -1.08
C THR A 141 -2.93 -9.45 -2.18
N THR A 142 -4.00 -8.75 -1.79
CA THR A 142 -4.82 -7.94 -2.70
C THR A 142 -5.59 -6.89 -1.92
N TRP A 143 -5.88 -5.80 -2.62
CA TRP A 143 -6.82 -4.79 -2.16
C TRP A 143 -8.16 -4.99 -2.86
N LEU A 144 -9.25 -4.86 -2.10
CA LEU A 144 -10.61 -4.86 -2.64
C LEU A 144 -11.25 -3.49 -2.39
N ARG A 145 -11.98 -2.99 -3.37
CA ARG A 145 -12.80 -1.79 -3.21
C ARG A 145 -14.05 -2.16 -2.43
N VAL A 146 -14.36 -1.37 -1.40
CA VAL A 146 -15.61 -1.51 -0.65
C VAL A 146 -16.76 -1.11 -1.59
N PRO A 147 -17.76 -1.98 -1.81
CA PRO A 147 -18.91 -1.63 -2.63
C PRO A 147 -19.70 -0.48 -2.01
N PRO A 148 -20.43 0.33 -2.80
CA PRO A 148 -21.29 1.38 -2.26
C PRO A 148 -22.26 0.83 -1.21
N VAL A 149 -22.46 1.57 -0.11
CA VAL A 149 -23.38 1.18 0.96
C VAL A 149 -24.81 1.22 0.44
N PRO A 150 -25.56 0.09 0.50
CA PRO A 150 -26.96 0.05 0.14
C PRO A 150 -27.78 0.95 1.05
N ALA A 151 -28.84 1.55 0.52
CA ALA A 151 -29.67 2.50 1.27
C ALA A 151 -30.17 1.96 2.62
N ARG A 152 -30.50 0.65 2.69
CA ARG A 152 -30.93 -0.04 3.93
C ARG A 152 -29.92 -0.03 5.07
N TYR A 153 -28.64 0.18 4.77
CA TYR A 153 -27.55 0.25 5.75
C TYR A 153 -27.01 1.66 5.94
N ARG A 154 -27.58 2.65 5.24
CA ARG A 154 -27.23 4.04 5.50
C ARG A 154 -27.96 4.48 6.75
N SER A 155 -27.20 4.92 7.75
CA SER A 155 -27.77 5.60 8.90
C SER A 155 -28.56 6.82 8.43
N PRO A 156 -29.80 7.06 8.91
CA PRO A 156 -30.55 8.27 8.56
C PRO A 156 -29.98 9.57 9.17
N ALA A 157 -28.80 9.53 9.78
CA ALA A 157 -28.20 10.65 10.48
C ALA A 157 -26.93 11.15 9.76
N ALA A 158 -27.11 12.18 8.92
CA ALA A 158 -26.19 13.30 8.69
C ALA A 158 -26.80 14.25 7.64
N HIS A 159 -27.91 14.90 8.01
CA HIS A 159 -28.35 16.15 7.39
C HIS A 159 -28.56 17.18 8.49
#